data_AF-M5F9R7-F1
#
_entry.id   AF-M5F9R7-F1
#
_cell.length_a   1.000
_cell.length_b   1.000
_cell.length_c   1.000
_cell.angle_alpha   90.00
_cell.angle_beta   90.00
_cell.angle_gamma   90.00
#
_symmetry.space_group_name_H-M   'P 1'
#
loop_
_entity.id
_entity.type
_entity.pdbx_description
1 polymer ?
#
loop_
_entity_poly.entity_id
_entity_poly.type
_entity_poly.pdbx_seq_one_letter_code
_entity_poly.pdbx_strand_id
1 'polypeptide(L)'
;MGHVRPQPSDYILVVDGKTSFAEVKSTQNETSFPFSLLRSKQSAAAKMILGAGGSYFVYLHDLTRDRWFKVPYTLIQIVKDHGKSSIPWADLKEFKWALAGLAS
;
A
#
# COMPACT_ATOMS: atom_id res chain seq x y z
N MET A 1 21.38 -0.49 -20.20
CA MET A 1 20.40 -0.61 -19.10
C MET A 1 19.03 -0.17 -19.61
N GLY A 2 18.01 -1.02 -19.51
CA GLY A 2 16.68 -0.72 -20.05
C GLY A 2 15.97 0.37 -19.25
N HIS A 3 15.48 1.41 -19.93
CA HIS A 3 14.62 2.42 -19.35
C HIS A 3 13.22 1.82 -19.13
N VAL A 4 12.98 1.23 -17.96
CA VAL A 4 11.61 0.88 -17.56
C VAL A 4 10.87 2.18 -17.32
N ARG A 5 9.83 2.44 -18.13
CA ARG A 5 8.98 3.60 -17.95
C ARG A 5 8.29 3.52 -16.58
N PRO A 6 8.24 4.62 -15.82
CA PRO A 6 7.57 4.61 -14.53
C PRO A 6 6.09 4.26 -14.70
N GLN A 7 5.63 3.26 -13.94
CA GLN A 7 4.24 2.84 -13.89
C GLN A 7 3.53 3.51 -12.70
N PRO A 8 2.20 3.72 -12.77
CA PRO A 8 1.45 4.38 -11.69
C PRO A 8 1.33 3.52 -10.43
N SER A 9 1.50 2.21 -10.54
CA SER A 9 1.44 1.21 -9.47
C SER A 9 2.15 -0.07 -9.90
N ASP A 10 2.46 -0.94 -8.96
CA ASP A 10 2.99 -2.28 -9.25
C ASP A 10 1.94 -3.18 -9.96
N TYR A 11 0.65 -3.04 -9.60
CA TYR A 11 -0.45 -3.84 -10.13
C TYR A 11 -1.71 -3.01 -10.40
N ILE A 12 -2.58 -3.55 -11.26
CA ILE A 12 -3.98 -3.16 -11.41
C ILE A 12 -4.81 -4.41 -11.11
N LEU A 13 -5.77 -4.29 -10.20
CA LEU A 13 -6.61 -5.38 -9.71
C LEU A 13 -8.05 -5.16 -10.16
N VAL A 14 -8.71 -6.21 -10.61
CA VAL A 14 -10.16 -6.23 -10.84
C VAL A 14 -10.77 -7.29 -9.93
N VAL A 15 -11.62 -6.87 -9.01
CA VAL A 15 -12.33 -7.75 -8.07
C VAL A 15 -13.81 -7.38 -8.12
N ASP A 16 -14.68 -8.35 -8.39
CA ASP A 16 -16.13 -8.17 -8.51
C ASP A 16 -16.51 -6.99 -9.43
N GLY A 17 -15.84 -6.90 -10.58
CA GLY A 17 -16.04 -5.83 -11.57
C GLY A 17 -15.52 -4.45 -11.17
N LYS A 18 -14.85 -4.32 -10.01
CA LYS A 18 -14.25 -3.07 -9.54
C LYS A 18 -12.75 -3.03 -9.78
N THR A 19 -12.29 -1.98 -10.46
CA THR A 19 -10.87 -1.75 -10.72
C THR A 19 -10.23 -0.96 -9.59
N SER A 20 -9.05 -1.40 -9.15
CA SER A 20 -8.19 -0.67 -8.21
C SER A 20 -6.72 -0.76 -8.62
N PHE A 21 -5.94 0.24 -8.23
CA PHE A 21 -4.49 0.25 -8.39
C PHE A 21 -3.84 -0.23 -7.10
N ALA A 22 -2.74 -0.96 -7.20
CA ALA A 22 -2.12 -1.59 -6.05
C ALA A 22 -0.60 -1.50 -6.08
N GLU A 23 -0.04 -1.06 -4.96
CA GLU A 23 1.39 -1.08 -4.70
C GLU A 23 1.71 -2.20 -3.70
N VAL A 24 2.84 -2.89 -3.84
CA VAL A 24 3.28 -3.93 -2.89
C VAL A 24 4.59 -3.51 -2.26
N LYS A 25 4.65 -3.52 -0.93
CA LYS A 25 5.86 -3.17 -0.19
C LYS A 25 6.09 -4.12 0.96
N SER A 26 7.34 -4.51 1.14
CA SER A 26 7.78 -5.39 2.23
C SER A 26 8.88 -4.71 3.03
N THR A 27 8.94 -4.96 4.33
CA THR A 27 10.01 -4.45 5.19
C THR A 27 10.21 -5.35 6.40
N GLN A 28 11.43 -5.36 6.93
CA GLN A 28 11.80 -6.02 8.19
C GLN A 28 11.76 -5.04 9.38
N ASN A 29 11.30 -3.79 9.19
CA ASN A 29 11.16 -2.85 10.30
C ASN A 29 10.16 -3.40 11.33
N GLU A 30 10.62 -3.65 12.55
CA GLU A 30 9.85 -4.40 13.54
C GLU A 30 8.67 -3.61 14.14
N THR A 31 8.66 -2.28 14.03
CA THR A 31 7.72 -1.43 14.77
C THR A 31 6.71 -0.71 13.88
N SER A 32 7.10 -0.37 12.65
CA SER A 32 6.27 0.42 11.75
C SER A 32 6.57 0.18 10.27
N PHE A 33 5.64 0.58 9.41
CA PHE A 33 5.89 0.72 7.98
C PHE A 33 6.42 2.14 7.67
N PRO A 34 7.68 2.30 7.21
CA PRO A 34 8.24 3.60 6.87
C PRO A 34 7.76 4.09 5.51
N PHE A 35 7.29 5.34 5.44
CA PHE A 35 6.76 5.91 4.19
C PHE A 35 7.83 6.22 3.15
N SER A 36 9.12 6.17 3.49
CA SER A 36 10.23 6.26 2.54
C SER A 36 10.23 5.14 1.50
N LEU A 37 9.55 4.02 1.78
CA LEU A 37 9.37 2.92 0.83
C LEU A 37 8.36 3.25 -0.29
N LEU A 38 7.55 4.29 -0.13
CA LEU A 38 6.63 4.79 -1.16
C LEU A 38 7.34 5.86 -1.99
N ARG A 39 7.67 5.53 -3.24
CA ARG A 39 8.40 6.46 -4.11
C ARG A 39 7.52 7.68 -4.42
N SER A 40 8.16 8.83 -4.64
CA SER A 40 7.47 10.09 -4.92
C SER A 40 6.54 10.02 -6.13
N LYS A 41 6.96 9.35 -7.21
CA LYS A 41 6.15 9.16 -8.42
C LYS A 41 4.91 8.29 -8.19
N GLN A 42 5.05 7.21 -7.43
CA GLN A 42 3.92 6.35 -7.04
C GLN A 42 2.95 7.12 -6.15
N SER A 43 3.48 7.91 -5.22
CA SER A 43 2.68 8.79 -4.35
C SER A 43 1.90 9.84 -5.15
N ALA A 44 2.51 10.41 -6.20
CA ALA A 44 1.85 11.36 -7.10
C ALA A 44 0.74 10.68 -7.91
N ALA A 45 1.02 9.50 -8.49
CA ALA A 45 0.03 8.71 -9.22
C ALA A 45 -1.17 8.34 -8.34
N ALA A 46 -0.92 7.88 -7.10
CA ALA A 46 -1.97 7.55 -6.15
C ALA A 46 -2.90 8.75 -5.87
N LYS A 47 -2.33 9.95 -5.65
CA LYS A 47 -3.12 11.18 -5.47
C LYS A 47 -3.97 11.51 -6.69
N MET A 48 -3.42 11.39 -7.90
CA MET A 48 -4.17 11.63 -9.14
C MET A 48 -5.33 10.64 -9.33
N ILE A 49 -5.08 9.35 -9.08
CA ILE A 49 -6.09 8.28 -9.19
C ILE A 49 -7.22 8.51 -8.19
N LEU A 50 -6.89 8.81 -6.93
CA LEU A 50 -7.89 9.13 -5.91
C LEU A 50 -8.69 10.38 -6.27
N GLY A 51 -8.03 11.43 -6.78
CA GLY A 51 -8.70 12.66 -7.24
C GLY A 51 -9.67 12.44 -8.41
N ALA A 52 -9.44 11.40 -9.22
CA ALA A 52 -10.34 10.98 -10.29
C ALA A 52 -11.47 10.03 -9.82
N GLY A 53 -11.58 9.77 -8.52
CA GLY A 53 -12.58 8.85 -7.95
C GLY A 53 -12.17 7.37 -8.02
N GLY A 54 -10.93 7.07 -8.40
CA GLY A 54 -10.40 5.71 -8.43
C GLY A 54 -10.01 5.18 -7.04
N SER A 55 -9.78 3.87 -6.96
CA SER A 55 -9.29 3.20 -5.74
C SER A 55 -7.80 2.88 -5.83
N TYR A 56 -7.05 3.17 -4.76
CA TYR A 56 -5.63 2.86 -4.66
C TYR A 56 -5.31 2.21 -3.31
N PHE A 57 -4.72 1.01 -3.35
CA PHE A 57 -4.32 0.25 -2.17
C PHE A 57 -2.80 0.07 -2.11
N VAL A 58 -2.27 -0.02 -0.90
CA VAL A 58 -0.90 -0.44 -0.64
C VAL A 58 -0.96 -1.71 0.19
N TYR A 59 -0.40 -2.78 -0.35
CA TYR A 59 -0.26 -4.06 0.32
C TYR A 59 1.09 -4.08 1.04
N LEU A 60 1.03 -4.14 2.36
CA LEU A 60 2.20 -4.07 3.24
C LEU A 60 2.50 -5.45 3.80
N HIS A 61 3.74 -5.89 3.68
CA HIS A 61 4.23 -7.14 4.26
C HIS A 61 5.25 -6.84 5.36
N ASP A 62 4.87 -7.10 6.60
CA ASP A 62 5.78 -7.19 7.74
C ASP A 62 6.50 -8.53 7.66
N LEU A 63 7.72 -8.50 7.13
CA LEU A 63 8.55 -9.69 6.92
C LEU A 63 8.98 -10.34 8.24
N THR A 64 9.03 -9.58 9.34
CA THR A 64 9.50 -10.08 10.63
C THR A 64 8.48 -11.00 11.29
N ARG A 65 7.18 -10.77 11.04
CA ARG A 65 6.08 -11.54 11.65
C ARG A 65 5.20 -12.26 10.65
N ASP A 66 5.59 -12.20 9.37
CA ASP A 66 4.83 -12.69 8.23
C ASP A 66 3.36 -12.25 8.25
N ARG A 67 3.14 -10.92 8.28
CA ARG A 67 1.80 -10.34 8.31
C ARG A 67 1.57 -9.44 7.11
N TRP A 68 0.42 -9.63 6.49
CA TRP A 68 -0.04 -8.79 5.39
C TRP A 68 -1.09 -7.79 5.86
N PHE A 69 -1.06 -6.60 5.27
CA PHE A 69 -2.06 -5.55 5.46
C PHE A 69 -2.47 -5.01 4.10
N LYS A 70 -3.76 -4.77 3.91
CA LYS A 70 -4.31 -4.09 2.72
C LYS A 70 -4.78 -2.71 3.13
N VAL A 71 -3.97 -1.70 2.83
CA VAL A 71 -4.18 -0.33 3.34
C VAL A 71 -4.66 0.58 2.22
N PRO A 72 -5.79 1.30 2.37
CA PRO A 72 -6.18 2.32 1.40
C PRO A 72 -5.16 3.47 1.45
N TYR A 73 -4.76 3.98 0.28
CA TYR A 73 -3.76 5.05 0.22
C TYR A 73 -4.22 6.35 0.91
N THR A 74 -5.52 6.57 1.02
CA THR A 74 -6.10 7.71 1.76
C THR A 74 -5.68 7.72 3.24
N LEU A 75 -5.61 6.55 3.90
CA LEU A 75 -5.12 6.47 5.28
C LEU A 75 -3.67 6.94 5.38
N ILE A 76 -2.81 6.45 4.47
CA ILE A 76 -1.40 6.84 4.42
C ILE A 76 -1.27 8.35 4.20
N GLN A 77 -2.12 8.93 3.35
CA GLN A 77 -2.13 10.37 3.12
C GLN A 77 -2.51 11.14 4.38
N ILE A 78 -3.57 10.76 5.09
CA ILE A 78 -3.98 11.40 6.36
C ILE A 78 -2.83 11.37 7.37
N VAL A 79 -2.15 10.22 7.52
CA VAL A 79 -1.05 10.07 8.47
C VAL A 79 0.18 10.92 8.06
N LYS A 80 0.48 11.02 6.76
CA LYS A 80 1.49 11.94 6.23
C LYS A 80 1.14 13.41 6.48
N ASP A 81 -0.12 13.78 6.26
CA ASP A 81 -0.61 15.16 6.43
C ASP A 81 -0.57 15.58 7.93
N HIS A 82 -0.64 14.61 8.85
CA HIS A 82 -0.39 14.80 10.29
C HIS A 82 1.11 14.83 10.66
N GLY A 83 2.01 14.92 9.68
CA GLY A 83 3.44 15.07 9.88
C GLY A 83 4.19 13.79 10.26
N LYS A 84 3.58 12.61 10.10
CA LYS A 84 4.24 11.33 10.40
C LYS A 84 5.02 10.80 9.19
N SER A 85 6.15 10.15 9.46
CA SER A 85 7.02 9.53 8.46
C SER A 85 6.87 8.01 8.34
N SER A 86 6.09 7.39 9.23
CA SER A 86 5.75 5.97 9.23
C SER A 86 4.38 5.75 9.87
N ILE A 87 3.84 4.54 9.72
CA ILE A 87 2.64 4.08 10.44
C ILE A 87 3.00 2.85 11.28
N PRO A 88 2.80 2.88 12.62
CA PRO A 88 3.01 1.72 13.49
C PRO A 88 2.17 0.52 13.05
N TRP A 89 2.74 -0.70 13.15
CA TRP A 89 1.98 -1.91 12.83
C TRP A 89 0.74 -2.09 13.73
N ALA A 90 0.80 -1.59 14.95
CA ALA A 90 -0.31 -1.62 15.90
C ALA A 90 -1.52 -0.79 15.43
N ASP A 91 -1.29 0.25 14.63
CA ASP A 91 -2.33 1.15 14.11
C ASP A 91 -2.98 0.58 12.84
N LEU A 92 -2.39 -0.47 12.25
CA LEU A 92 -2.88 -1.15 11.05
C LEU A 92 -3.73 -2.40 11.35
N LYS A 93 -4.07 -2.67 12.62
CA LYS A 93 -4.76 -3.92 13.02
C LYS A 93 -6.03 -4.20 12.23
N GLU A 94 -6.85 -3.18 11.97
CA GLU A 94 -8.11 -3.30 11.21
C GLU A 94 -7.90 -3.55 9.71
N PHE A 95 -6.70 -3.27 9.20
CA PHE A 95 -6.32 -3.47 7.80
C PHE A 95 -5.57 -4.78 7.58
N LYS A 96 -5.44 -5.62 8.62
CA LYS A 96 -4.76 -6.92 8.51
C LYS A 96 -5.48 -7.75 7.45
N TRP A 97 -4.74 -8.15 6.42
CA TRP A 97 -5.27 -8.93 5.33
C TRP A 97 -5.10 -10.41 5.68
N ALA A 98 -6.20 -11.06 6.02
CA ALA A 98 -6.24 -12.51 6.08
C ALA A 98 -6.27 -13.02 4.63
N LEU A 99 -5.27 -13.81 4.25
CA LEU A 99 -5.42 -14.71 3.12
C LEU A 99 -6.59 -15.63 3.50
N ALA A 100 -7.76 -15.44 2.87
CA ALA A 100 -8.81 -16.44 2.94
C ALA A 100 -8.16 -17.75 2.47
N GLY A 101 -8.13 -18.74 3.36
CA GLY A 101 -7.25 -19.87 3.23
C GLY A 101 -7.35 -20.56 1.87
N LEU A 102 -6.20 -20.86 1.29
CA LEU A 102 -5.99 -22.20 0.73
C LEU A 102 -6.00 -23.18 1.91
N ALA A 103 -7.15 -23.32 2.56
CA ALA A 103 -7.46 -24.52 3.30
C ALA A 103 -7.65 -25.59 2.21
N SER A 104 -6.72 -26.55 2.23
CA SER A 104 -6.77 -27.77 1.43
C SER A 104 -7.97 -28.62 1.83
#